data_AF-A0A0C9SCM9-F1
#
_entry.id   AF-A0A0C9SCM9-F1
#
_cell.length_a   1.000
_cell.length_b   1.000
_cell.length_c   1.000
_cell.angle_alpha   90.00
_cell.angle_beta   90.00
_cell.angle_gamma   90.00
#
_symmetry.space_group_name_H-M   'P 1'
#
loop_
_entity.id
_entity.type
_entity.pdbx_description
1 polymer ?
#
loop_
_entity_poly.entity_id
_entity_poly.type
_entity_poly.pdbx_seq_one_letter_code
_entity_poly.pdbx_strand_id
1 'polypeptide(L)' 'MRRYLVWAVIFLLCVHSLMPSVSGCNPKARPRRTKKDPWCVGVDCHQDVCGYEGCNGCVGANLWCHGYCTRA' A
#
# COMPACT_ATOMS: atom_id res chain seq x y z
N MET A 1 -13.65 31.79 -21.10
CA MET A 1 -14.39 30.53 -20.84
C MET A 1 -13.54 29.27 -21.10
N ARG A 2 -12.87 29.12 -22.25
CA ARG A 2 -12.06 27.93 -22.60
C ARG A 2 -10.88 27.63 -21.65
N ARG A 3 -10.21 28.66 -21.10
CA ARG A 3 -9.09 28.50 -20.15
C ARG A 3 -9.50 27.82 -18.83
N TYR A 4 -10.71 28.07 -18.34
CA TYR A 4 -11.20 27.47 -17.10
C TYR A 4 -11.48 25.98 -17.27
N LEU A 5 -11.95 25.56 -18.44
CA LEU A 5 -12.14 24.16 -18.77
C LEU A 5 -10.81 23.38 -18.79
N VAL A 6 -9.75 23.97 -19.35
CA VAL A 6 -8.42 23.34 -19.37
C VAL A 6 -7.88 23.15 -17.95
N TRP A 7 -8.03 24.16 -17.09
CA TRP A 7 -7.65 24.06 -15.68
C TRP A 7 -8.45 23.01 -14.91
N ALA A 8 -9.76 22.93 -15.14
CA ALA A 8 -10.61 21.92 -14.52
C ALA A 8 -10.20 20.49 -14.92
N VAL A 9 -9.84 20.27 -16.18
CA VAL A 9 -9.38 18.96 -16.68
C VAL A 9 -8.03 18.57 -16.06
N ILE A 10 -7.08 19.49 -15.98
CA ILE A 10 -5.78 19.23 -15.32
C ILE A 10 -6.00 18.90 -13.84
N PHE A 11 -6.83 19.68 -13.15
CA PHE A 11 -7.13 19.45 -11.74
C PHE A 11 -7.78 18.08 -11.52
N LEU A 12 -8.75 17.70 -12.35
CA LEU A 12 -9.38 16.38 -12.31
C LEU A 12 -8.38 15.23 -12.55
N LEU A 13 -7.47 15.36 -13.51
CA LEU A 13 -6.43 14.37 -13.77
C LEU A 13 -5.47 14.20 -12.58
N CYS A 14 -5.08 15.32 -11.95
CA CYS A 14 -4.25 15.29 -10.75
C CYS A 14 -4.98 14.59 -9.59
N VAL A 15 -6.24 14.96 -9.31
CA VAL A 15 -7.00 14.37 -8.19
C VAL A 15 -7.29 12.89 -8.45
N HIS A 16 -7.59 12.52 -9.70
CA HIS A 16 -7.81 11.12 -10.08
C HIS A 16 -6.53 10.27 -9.98
N SER A 17 -5.36 10.88 -10.15
CA SER A 17 -4.06 10.22 -9.94
C SER A 17 -3.69 10.14 -8.45
N LEU A 18 -4.15 11.07 -7.62
CA LEU A 18 -3.97 11.03 -6.16
C LEU A 18 -4.95 10.10 -5.45
N MET A 19 -6.17 9.91 -5.96
CA MET A 19 -7.19 9.05 -5.36
C MET A 19 -6.78 7.58 -5.13
N PRO A 20 -6.05 6.90 -6.05
CA PRO A 20 -5.54 5.55 -5.76
C PRO A 20 -4.43 5.55 -4.68
N SER A 21 -3.77 6.70 -4.43
CA SER A 21 -2.72 6.81 -3.39
C SER A 21 -3.29 6.87 -1.97
N VAL A 22 -4.53 7.34 -1.78
CA VAL A 22 -5.17 7.42 -0.45
C VAL A 22 -5.97 6.17 -0.07
N SER A 23 -6.38 5.36 -1.06
CA SER A 23 -6.98 4.04 -0.85
C SER A 23 -5.98 2.89 -0.93
N GLY A 24 -4.77 3.13 -1.46
CA GLY A 24 -3.74 2.11 -1.66
C GLY A 24 -3.12 1.58 -0.36
N CYS A 25 -3.05 2.41 0.68
CA CYS A 25 -2.56 2.02 1.99
C CYS A 25 -3.74 1.68 2.90
N ASN A 26 -4.17 0.41 2.95
CA ASN A 26 -5.21 -0.01 3.88
C ASN A 26 -4.59 -0.55 5.18
N PRO A 27 -4.43 0.25 6.25
CA PRO A 27 -3.90 -0.24 7.51
C PRO A 27 -4.80 -1.27 8.19
N LYS A 28 -6.09 -1.32 7.84
CA LYS A 28 -7.01 -2.36 8.34
C LYS A 28 -6.79 -3.72 7.68
N ALA A 29 -6.10 -3.76 6.54
CA ALA A 29 -5.70 -5.03 5.90
C ALA A 29 -4.50 -5.67 6.61
N ARG A 30 -3.90 -5.00 7.61
CA ARG A 30 -2.79 -5.54 8.40
C ARG A 30 -3.21 -6.85 9.06
N PRO A 31 -2.62 -8.01 8.68
CA PRO A 31 -2.97 -9.27 9.28
C PRO A 31 -2.54 -9.24 10.75
N ARG A 32 -3.42 -9.78 11.61
CA ARG A 32 -3.21 -9.74 13.06
C ARG A 32 -2.08 -10.70 13.42
N ARG A 33 -1.06 -10.21 14.13
CA ARG A 33 -0.01 -11.05 14.71
C ARG A 33 -0.65 -12.14 15.55
N THR A 34 -0.31 -13.39 15.26
CA THR A 34 -0.71 -14.55 16.07
C THR A 34 0.43 -14.90 17.02
N LYS A 35 0.12 -15.53 18.16
CA LYS A 35 1.15 -16.03 19.10
C LYS A 35 2.10 -17.04 18.44
N LYS A 36 1.65 -17.70 17.37
CA LYS A 36 2.43 -18.69 16.64
C LYS A 36 3.54 -18.06 15.80
N ASP A 37 3.32 -16.83 15.29
CA ASP A 37 4.26 -16.14 14.42
C ASP A 37 4.31 -14.63 14.74
N PRO A 38 4.82 -14.25 15.94
CA PRO A 38 4.82 -12.86 16.38
C PRO A 38 5.77 -11.97 15.58
N TRP A 39 6.75 -12.58 14.90
CA TRP A 39 7.86 -11.90 14.21
C TRP A 39 7.66 -11.76 12.70
N CYS A 40 6.70 -12.47 12.09
CA CYS A 40 6.47 -12.44 10.65
C CYS A 40 5.19 -11.69 10.27
N VAL A 41 4.03 -12.26 10.63
CA VAL A 41 2.74 -11.80 10.10
C VAL A 41 2.44 -10.38 10.57
N GLY A 42 2.15 -9.48 9.63
CA GLY A 42 1.79 -8.10 9.94
C GLY A 42 2.98 -7.20 10.31
N VAL A 43 4.22 -7.63 10.11
CA VAL A 43 5.36 -6.69 9.99
C VAL A 43 5.23 -5.94 8.67
N ASP A 44 5.69 -4.69 8.62
CA ASP A 44 5.66 -3.90 7.39
C ASP A 44 6.72 -4.43 6.41
N CYS A 45 6.35 -4.61 5.15
CA CYS A 45 7.29 -4.92 4.06
C CYS A 45 7.46 -3.72 3.13
N HIS A 46 8.65 -3.59 2.57
CA HIS A 46 8.97 -2.57 1.59
C HIS A 46 9.49 -3.25 0.32
N GLN A 47 8.92 -2.90 -0.84
CA GLN A 47 9.32 -3.46 -2.13
C GLN A 47 9.34 -5.00 -2.14
N ASP A 48 8.28 -5.61 -1.59
CA ASP A 48 8.12 -7.08 -1.50
C ASP A 48 9.13 -7.82 -0.60
N VAL A 49 9.93 -7.10 0.18
CA VAL A 49 10.92 -7.70 1.08
C VAL A 49 10.40 -7.77 2.52
N CYS A 50 10.49 -8.96 3.10
CA CYS A 50 10.26 -9.25 4.50
C CYS A 50 11.56 -9.84 5.09
N GLY A 51 12.10 -9.20 6.13
CA GLY A 51 13.45 -9.47 6.64
C GLY A 51 13.61 -10.70 7.53
N TYR A 52 12.73 -11.71 7.42
CA TYR A 52 12.73 -12.87 8.32
C TYR A 52 12.62 -14.20 7.57
N GLU A 53 13.36 -15.20 8.04
CA GLU A 53 13.40 -16.54 7.45
C GLU A 53 12.01 -17.21 7.47
N GLY A 54 11.52 -17.69 6.32
CA GLY A 54 10.18 -18.28 6.21
C GLY A 54 9.03 -17.26 6.16
N CYS A 55 9.36 -15.97 6.08
CA CYS A 55 8.41 -14.87 5.93
C CYS A 55 8.72 -14.12 4.64
N ASN A 56 8.34 -14.68 3.49
CA ASN A 56 8.70 -14.12 2.18
C ASN A 56 7.50 -13.53 1.43
N GLY A 57 6.29 -13.66 1.97
CA GLY A 57 5.09 -13.08 1.37
C GLY A 57 4.95 -11.62 1.79
N CYS A 58 4.69 -10.73 0.84
CA CYS A 58 4.35 -9.34 1.08
C CYS A 58 3.02 -9.03 0.38
N VAL A 59 2.02 -8.56 1.12
CA VAL A 59 0.70 -8.25 0.57
C VAL A 59 0.41 -6.76 0.69
N GLY A 60 -0.11 -6.17 -0.38
CA GLY A 60 -0.52 -4.77 -0.41
C GLY A 60 0.62 -3.76 -0.52
N ALA A 61 1.87 -4.19 -0.77
CA ALA A 61 2.93 -3.26 -1.11
C ALA A 61 2.71 -2.67 -2.50
N ASN A 62 2.98 -1.38 -2.63
CA ASN A 62 2.99 -0.67 -3.91
C ASN A 62 4.00 0.48 -3.85
N LEU A 63 4.13 1.24 -4.96
CA LEU A 63 5.12 2.32 -5.08
C LEU A 63 4.98 3.42 -4.00
N TRP A 64 3.79 3.56 -3.41
CA TRP A 64 3.43 4.61 -2.46
C TRP A 64 3.18 4.09 -1.05
N CYS A 65 3.13 2.76 -0.85
CA CYS A 65 2.70 2.13 0.39
C CYS A 65 3.56 0.94 0.76
N HIS A 66 3.90 0.85 2.04
CA HIS A 66 4.37 -0.39 2.64
C HIS A 66 3.24 -1.41 2.67
N GLY A 67 3.58 -2.66 2.35
CA GLY A 67 2.67 -3.79 2.50
C GLY A 67 2.81 -4.43 3.88
N TYR A 68 2.20 -5.59 4.04
CA TYR A 68 2.34 -6.41 5.24
C TYR A 68 2.90 -7.78 4.92
N CYS A 69 3.82 -8.25 5.77
CA CYS A 69 4.40 -9.57 5.68
C CYS A 69 3.37 -10.66 5.98
N THR A 70 3.45 -11.75 5.22
CA THR A 70 2.69 -12.98 5.37
C THR A 70 3.63 -14.18 5.25
N ARG A 71 3.19 -15.34 5.74
CA ARG A 71 3.87 -16.60 5.40
C ARG A 71 3.70 -16.85 3.91
N ALA A 72 4.78 -17.30 3.26
CA ALA A 72 4.72 -17.84 1.89
C ALA A 72 4.06 -19.22 1.90
#